data_AF-A0A955CF70-F1
#
_entry.id   AF-A0A955CF70-F1
#
_cell.length_a   1.000
_cell.length_b   1.000
_cell.length_c   1.000
_cell.angle_alpha   90.00
_cell.angle_beta   90.00
_cell.angle_gamma   90.00
#
_symmetry.space_group_name_H-M   'P 1'
#
loop_
_entity.id
_entity.type
_entity.pdbx_description
1 polymer ?
#
loop_
_entity_poly.entity_id
_entity_poly.type
_entity_poly.pdbx_seq_one_letter_code
_entity_poly.pdbx_strand_id
1 'polypeptide(L)'
;LVRDSFQRVGENPEHLVAEYELGNLLLSTGKPGEAVPLLEAVAQDNPRFLDGRQAFGLSLRGVDRTEEARAELEYVQQARTALKEVDELLRAISGAPGENHADHNARIGELYTQWGSLKTAEVYLRLAVAEDPGHPLANSLLADYYERLAATNPAYQQIAKTFRERAQENHRPTNE
;
A
#
# COMPACT_ATOMS: atom_id res chain seq x y z
N LEU A 1 14.57 -6.55 -28.24
CA LEU A 1 14.57 -6.42 -26.76
C LEU A 1 13.66 -5.27 -26.33
N VAL A 2 12.40 -5.27 -26.78
CA VAL A 2 11.40 -4.24 -26.45
C VAL A 2 10.14 -4.91 -25.92
N ARG A 3 10.34 -5.88 -25.01
CA ARG A 3 9.26 -6.59 -24.31
C ARG A 3 9.15 -6.24 -22.82
N ASP A 4 10.11 -5.47 -22.30
CA ASP A 4 10.21 -5.13 -20.87
C ASP A 4 9.64 -3.76 -20.49
N SER A 5 8.96 -3.05 -21.41
CA SER A 5 8.54 -1.67 -21.16
C SER A 5 7.02 -1.46 -21.02
N PHE A 6 6.22 -2.53 -21.02
CA PHE A 6 4.75 -2.41 -20.88
C PHE A 6 4.19 -2.76 -19.49
N GLN A 7 4.98 -3.22 -18.52
CA GLN A 7 4.49 -3.47 -17.14
C GLN A 7 4.74 -2.28 -16.19
N ARG A 8 4.27 -1.08 -16.56
CA ARG A 8 4.34 0.08 -15.66
C ARG A 8 3.02 0.76 -15.32
N VAL A 9 1.88 0.23 -15.72
CA VAL A 9 0.57 0.71 -15.24
C VAL A 9 -0.38 -0.48 -15.11
N GLY A 10 -0.75 -0.83 -13.87
CA GLY A 10 -1.71 -1.89 -13.55
C GLY A 10 -1.14 -2.93 -12.58
N GLU A 11 -1.24 -2.69 -11.27
CA GLU A 11 -0.84 -3.66 -10.23
C GLU A 11 -1.84 -4.83 -10.11
N ASN A 12 -2.32 -5.40 -11.22
CA ASN A 12 -3.08 -6.65 -11.25
C ASN A 12 -2.64 -7.44 -12.49
N PRO A 13 -1.87 -8.54 -12.34
CA PRO A 13 -1.67 -9.50 -13.41
C PRO A 13 -3.03 -9.89 -14.02
N GLU A 14 -3.14 -9.94 -15.35
CA GLU A 14 -4.41 -10.23 -16.04
C GLU A 14 -5.08 -11.53 -15.54
N HIS A 15 -4.27 -12.50 -15.12
CA HIS A 15 -4.71 -13.73 -14.47
C HIS A 15 -5.51 -13.48 -13.17
N LEU A 16 -5.05 -12.57 -12.30
CA LEU A 16 -5.74 -12.26 -11.05
C LEU A 16 -7.10 -11.61 -11.29
N VAL A 17 -7.22 -10.80 -12.34
CA VAL A 17 -8.51 -10.19 -12.71
C VAL A 17 -9.48 -11.29 -13.14
N ALA A 18 -9.05 -12.25 -13.96
CA ALA A 18 -9.90 -13.36 -14.38
C ALA A 18 -10.33 -14.27 -13.22
N GLU A 19 -9.41 -14.61 -12.31
CA GLU A 19 -9.71 -15.41 -11.11
C GLU A 19 -10.67 -14.68 -10.16
N TYR A 20 -10.47 -13.37 -9.98
CA TYR A 20 -11.37 -12.53 -9.21
C TYR A 20 -12.77 -12.51 -9.81
N GLU A 21 -12.90 -12.23 -11.11
CA GLU A 21 -14.22 -12.15 -11.77
C GLU A 21 -14.96 -13.49 -11.71
N LEU A 22 -14.25 -14.61 -11.90
CA LEU A 22 -14.83 -15.94 -11.76
C LEU A 22 -15.27 -16.22 -10.32
N GLY A 23 -14.41 -15.94 -9.33
CA GLY A 23 -14.74 -16.08 -7.92
C GLY A 23 -15.94 -15.22 -7.50
N ASN A 24 -15.99 -13.98 -7.97
CA ASN A 24 -17.09 -13.05 -7.72
C ASN A 24 -18.40 -13.54 -8.37
N LEU A 25 -18.33 -14.10 -9.59
CA LEU A 25 -19.48 -14.72 -10.24
C LEU A 25 -19.99 -15.92 -9.44
N LEU A 26 -19.10 -16.81 -8.98
CA LEU A 26 -19.44 -17.96 -8.14
C LEU A 26 -20.10 -17.53 -6.84
N LEU A 27 -19.58 -16.48 -6.18
CA LEU A 27 -20.19 -15.90 -4.99
C LEU A 27 -21.61 -15.37 -5.29
N SER A 28 -21.77 -14.59 -6.36
CA SER A 28 -23.08 -14.01 -6.75
C SER A 28 -24.12 -15.06 -7.17
N THR A 29 -23.67 -16.23 -7.62
CA THR A 29 -24.53 -17.36 -8.03
C THR A 29 -24.78 -18.35 -6.89
N GLY A 30 -24.40 -18.01 -5.65
CA GLY A 30 -24.70 -18.81 -4.46
C GLY A 30 -23.77 -20.01 -4.27
N LYS A 31 -22.57 -19.97 -4.86
CA LYS A 31 -21.54 -21.03 -4.77
C LYS A 31 -20.29 -20.55 -4.01
N PRO A 32 -20.42 -20.11 -2.74
CA PRO A 32 -19.30 -19.55 -1.99
C PRO A 32 -18.15 -20.56 -1.80
N GLY A 33 -18.45 -21.85 -1.68
CA GLY A 33 -17.42 -22.89 -1.54
C GLY A 33 -16.53 -23.07 -2.77
N GLU A 34 -17.06 -22.89 -3.98
CA GLU A 34 -16.27 -22.89 -5.22
C GLU A 34 -15.47 -21.59 -5.36
N ALA A 35 -15.98 -20.47 -4.81
CA ALA A 35 -15.34 -19.16 -4.87
C ALA A 35 -14.13 -19.02 -3.94
N VAL A 36 -14.17 -19.65 -2.75
CA VAL A 36 -13.11 -19.59 -1.72
C VAL A 36 -11.71 -19.80 -2.28
N PRO A 37 -11.37 -20.91 -2.96
CA PRO A 37 -9.99 -21.16 -3.40
C PRO A 37 -9.50 -20.16 -4.45
N LEU A 38 -10.39 -19.65 -5.32
CA LEU A 38 -10.04 -18.65 -6.34
C LEU A 38 -9.75 -17.29 -5.69
N LEU A 39 -10.61 -16.88 -4.76
CA LEU A 39 -10.48 -15.57 -4.11
C LEU A 39 -9.40 -15.55 -3.03
N GLU A 40 -9.09 -16.70 -2.44
CA GLU A 40 -7.91 -16.88 -1.59
C GLU A 40 -6.63 -16.62 -2.39
N ALA A 41 -6.48 -17.23 -3.57
CA ALA A 41 -5.32 -17.01 -4.44
C ALA A 41 -5.18 -15.52 -4.82
N VAL A 42 -6.30 -14.87 -5.19
CA VAL A 42 -6.32 -13.42 -5.48
C VAL A 42 -5.86 -12.59 -4.27
N ALA A 43 -6.33 -12.90 -3.06
CA ALA A 43 -5.97 -12.18 -1.85
C ALA A 43 -4.52 -12.43 -1.39
N GLN A 44 -3.94 -13.58 -1.73
CA GLN A 44 -2.54 -13.93 -1.46
C GLN A 44 -1.59 -13.27 -2.46
N ASP A 45 -1.92 -13.31 -3.75
CA ASP A 45 -1.09 -12.76 -4.82
C ASP A 45 -1.10 -11.23 -4.83
N ASN A 46 -2.26 -10.62 -4.57
CA ASN A 46 -2.34 -9.18 -4.33
C ASN A 46 -3.06 -8.85 -3.01
N PRO A 47 -2.30 -8.80 -1.89
CA PRO A 47 -2.84 -8.45 -0.58
C PRO A 47 -3.51 -7.07 -0.50
N ARG A 48 -3.29 -6.18 -1.47
CA ARG A 48 -3.85 -4.83 -1.47
C ARG A 48 -5.01 -4.66 -2.44
N PHE A 49 -5.39 -5.73 -3.14
CA PHE A 49 -6.60 -5.72 -3.95
C PHE A 49 -7.84 -5.91 -3.06
N LEU A 50 -8.36 -4.80 -2.57
CA LEU A 50 -9.41 -4.77 -1.55
C LEU A 50 -10.71 -5.45 -1.99
N ASP A 51 -11.07 -5.36 -3.28
CA ASP A 51 -12.28 -6.00 -3.78
C ASP A 51 -12.14 -7.53 -3.83
N GLY A 52 -10.94 -8.03 -4.16
CA GLY A 52 -10.60 -9.46 -4.06
C GLY A 52 -10.66 -9.97 -2.62
N ARG A 53 -10.04 -9.27 -1.66
CA ARG A 53 -10.13 -9.59 -0.23
C ARG A 53 -11.56 -9.53 0.29
N GLN A 54 -12.36 -8.55 -0.14
CA GLN A 54 -13.76 -8.45 0.26
C GLN A 54 -14.54 -9.67 -0.25
N ALA A 55 -14.40 -10.01 -1.54
CA ALA A 55 -15.06 -11.17 -2.11
C ALA A 55 -14.62 -12.47 -1.40
N PHE A 56 -13.34 -12.58 -1.03
CA PHE A 56 -12.82 -13.70 -0.24
C PHE A 56 -13.50 -13.77 1.14
N GLY A 57 -13.52 -12.68 1.90
CA GLY A 57 -14.20 -12.61 3.19
C GLY A 57 -15.69 -12.93 3.12
N LEU A 58 -16.38 -12.46 2.07
CA LEU A 58 -17.79 -12.79 1.84
C LEU A 58 -18.00 -14.27 1.51
N SER A 59 -17.08 -14.88 0.75
CA SER A 59 -17.11 -16.30 0.40
C SER A 59 -16.85 -17.18 1.62
N LEU A 60 -15.88 -16.82 2.46
CA LEU A 60 -15.61 -17.46 3.75
C LEU A 60 -16.84 -17.44 4.66
N ARG A 61 -17.54 -16.31 4.73
CA ARG A 61 -18.80 -16.20 5.49
C ARG A 61 -19.89 -17.11 4.93
N GLY A 62 -19.96 -17.27 3.60
CA GLY A 62 -20.91 -18.16 2.93
C GLY A 62 -20.65 -19.66 3.16
N VAL A 63 -19.49 -20.03 3.69
CA VAL A 63 -19.14 -21.41 4.10
C VAL A 63 -18.92 -21.55 5.60
N ASP A 64 -19.51 -20.65 6.40
CA ASP A 64 -19.46 -20.63 7.87
C ASP A 64 -18.05 -20.48 8.49
N ARG A 65 -17.04 -20.08 7.71
CA ARG A 65 -15.68 -19.74 8.18
C ARG A 65 -15.64 -18.31 8.74
N THR A 66 -16.44 -18.06 9.78
CA THR A 66 -16.78 -16.72 10.29
C THR A 66 -15.59 -15.92 10.80
N GLU A 67 -14.66 -16.52 11.55
CA GLU A 67 -13.51 -15.78 12.08
C GLU A 67 -12.53 -15.33 10.99
N GLU A 68 -12.30 -16.18 9.99
CA GLU A 68 -11.45 -15.84 8.84
C GLU A 68 -12.11 -14.76 7.98
N ALA A 69 -13.43 -14.89 7.77
CA ALA A 69 -14.21 -13.86 7.09
C ALA A 69 -14.12 -12.50 7.80
N ARG A 70 -14.20 -12.50 9.14
CA ARG A 70 -14.11 -11.30 9.96
C ARG A 70 -12.76 -10.62 9.77
N ALA A 71 -11.65 -11.37 9.84
CA ALA A 71 -10.32 -10.83 9.65
C ALA A 71 -10.14 -10.15 8.28
N GLU A 72 -10.59 -10.80 7.21
CA GLU A 72 -10.51 -10.25 5.85
C GLU A 72 -11.35 -8.98 5.68
N LEU A 73 -12.58 -8.98 6.19
CA LEU A 73 -13.48 -7.83 6.09
C LEU A 73 -13.04 -6.66 6.97
N GLU A 74 -12.48 -6.92 8.15
CA GLU A 74 -11.88 -5.90 9.01
C GLU A 74 -10.67 -5.24 8.33
N TYR A 75 -9.81 -6.02 7.68
CA TYR A 75 -8.69 -5.47 6.90
C TYR A 75 -9.20 -4.55 5.78
N VAL A 76 -10.18 -4.99 4.99
CA VAL A 76 -10.77 -4.17 3.92
C VAL A 76 -11.37 -2.87 4.48
N GLN A 77 -12.06 -2.94 5.61
CA GLN A 77 -12.66 -1.77 6.22
C GLN A 77 -11.59 -0.76 6.70
N GLN A 78 -10.52 -1.24 7.34
CA GLN A 78 -9.40 -0.40 7.76
C GLN A 78 -8.72 0.27 6.57
N ALA A 79 -8.45 -0.49 5.50
CA ALA A 79 -7.86 0.03 4.28
C ALA A 79 -8.74 1.10 3.62
N ARG A 80 -10.06 0.89 3.54
CA ARG A 80 -10.99 1.89 2.98
C ARG A 80 -11.03 3.17 3.81
N THR A 81 -11.01 3.06 5.13
CA THR A 81 -10.94 4.24 6.02
C THR A 81 -9.63 5.00 5.80
N ALA A 82 -8.51 4.31 5.71
CA ALA A 82 -7.20 4.90 5.40
C ALA A 82 -7.18 5.60 4.03
N LEU A 83 -7.74 4.99 2.99
CA LEU A 83 -7.80 5.61 1.66
C LEU A 83 -8.72 6.84 1.62
N LYS A 84 -9.79 6.86 2.43
CA LYS A 84 -10.61 8.07 2.60
C LYS A 84 -9.81 9.20 3.27
N GLU A 85 -8.99 8.89 4.26
CA GLU A 85 -8.08 9.87 4.89
C GLU A 85 -7.12 10.45 3.84
N VAL A 86 -6.57 9.63 2.94
CA VAL A 86 -5.76 10.11 1.81
C VAL A 86 -6.51 11.14 0.96
N ASP A 87 -7.76 10.88 0.59
CA ASP A 87 -8.56 11.84 -0.19
C ASP A 87 -8.76 13.18 0.53
N GLU A 88 -8.92 13.15 1.85
CA GLU A 88 -9.05 14.34 2.68
C GLU A 88 -7.74 15.15 2.74
N LEU A 89 -6.60 14.47 2.90
CA LEU A 89 -5.27 15.09 2.88
C LEU A 89 -4.95 15.71 1.51
N LEU A 90 -5.30 15.02 0.41
CA LEU A 90 -5.11 15.54 -0.95
C LEU A 90 -5.96 16.80 -1.22
N ARG A 91 -7.18 16.86 -0.69
CA ARG A 91 -8.00 18.08 -0.75
C ARG A 91 -7.37 19.22 0.05
N ALA A 92 -6.79 18.93 1.22
CA ALA A 92 -6.10 19.94 2.02
C ALA A 92 -4.90 20.53 1.25
N ILE A 93 -4.05 19.68 0.65
CA ILE A 93 -2.91 20.12 -0.19
C ILE A 93 -3.40 20.99 -1.35
N SER A 94 -4.45 20.55 -2.05
CA SER A 94 -5.00 21.27 -3.20
C SER A 94 -5.65 22.60 -2.82
N GLY A 95 -6.20 22.70 -1.61
CA GLY A 95 -6.88 23.90 -1.09
C GLY A 95 -5.92 24.98 -0.59
N ALA A 96 -4.65 24.64 -0.34
CA ALA A 96 -3.64 25.54 0.20
C ALA A 96 -2.31 25.45 -0.60
N PRO A 97 -2.32 25.81 -1.89
CA PRO A 97 -1.11 25.73 -2.70
C PRO A 97 -0.03 26.70 -2.20
N GLY A 98 1.22 26.21 -2.11
CA GLY A 98 2.38 26.99 -1.68
C GLY A 98 2.65 26.97 -0.17
N GLU A 99 1.77 26.35 0.62
CA GLU A 99 2.09 25.99 2.01
C GLU A 99 3.01 24.76 2.06
N ASN A 100 3.69 24.59 3.20
CA ASN A 100 4.46 23.38 3.47
C ASN A 100 3.48 22.26 3.85
N HIS A 101 3.54 21.16 3.11
CA HIS A 101 2.70 19.98 3.26
C HIS A 101 3.52 18.73 3.61
N ALA A 102 4.69 18.89 4.23
CA ALA A 102 5.58 17.76 4.54
C ALA A 102 4.86 16.70 5.39
N ASP A 103 4.12 17.12 6.42
CA ASP A 103 3.35 16.22 7.28
C ASP A 103 2.21 15.51 6.51
N HIS A 104 1.47 16.25 5.68
CA HIS A 104 0.40 15.68 4.85
C HIS A 104 0.96 14.63 3.88
N ASN A 105 2.05 14.97 3.18
CA ASN A 105 2.74 14.09 2.26
C ASN A 105 3.33 12.85 2.97
N ALA A 106 3.92 13.03 4.15
CA ALA A 106 4.44 11.93 4.95
C ALA A 106 3.33 10.98 5.38
N ARG A 107 2.19 11.53 5.84
CA ARG A 107 1.02 10.75 6.24
C ARG A 107 0.40 9.99 5.07
N ILE A 108 0.25 10.62 3.90
CA ILE A 108 -0.21 9.93 2.67
C ILE A 108 0.75 8.78 2.33
N GLY A 109 2.06 9.03 2.40
CA GLY A 109 3.08 8.02 2.15
C GLY A 109 3.00 6.83 3.12
N GLU A 110 2.76 7.07 4.40
CA GLU A 110 2.54 6.03 5.42
C GLU A 110 1.29 5.21 5.10
N LEU A 111 0.16 5.86 4.81
CA LEU A 111 -1.11 5.18 4.49
C LEU A 111 -0.98 4.31 3.24
N TYR A 112 -0.32 4.79 2.19
CA TYR A 112 -0.02 3.97 1.01
C TYR A 112 0.97 2.85 1.32
N THR A 113 1.94 3.06 2.21
CA THR A 113 2.89 2.01 2.60
C THR A 113 2.17 0.83 3.23
N GLN A 114 1.17 1.11 4.07
CA GLN A 114 0.42 0.10 4.78
C GLN A 114 -0.71 -0.51 3.93
N TRP A 115 -1.46 0.30 3.19
CA TRP A 115 -2.74 -0.09 2.60
C TRP A 115 -2.83 0.01 1.07
N GLY A 116 -1.82 0.56 0.38
CA GLY A 116 -1.86 0.78 -1.08
C GLY A 116 -0.53 0.59 -1.80
N SER A 117 -0.34 1.21 -2.98
CA SER A 117 0.87 0.98 -3.77
C SER A 117 2.13 1.56 -3.10
N LEU A 118 3.15 0.73 -2.91
CA LEU A 118 4.45 1.16 -2.36
C LEU A 118 5.15 2.20 -3.25
N LYS A 119 4.89 2.17 -4.57
CA LYS A 119 5.46 3.16 -5.48
C LYS A 119 4.81 4.53 -5.27
N THR A 120 3.50 4.56 -5.06
CA THR A 120 2.80 5.79 -4.70
C THR A 120 3.25 6.30 -3.35
N ALA A 121 3.44 5.41 -2.37
CA ALA A 121 4.04 5.78 -1.09
C ALA A 121 5.40 6.46 -1.27
N GLU A 122 6.32 5.86 -2.03
CA GLU A 122 7.64 6.45 -2.30
C GLU A 122 7.52 7.88 -2.83
N VAL A 123 6.61 8.15 -3.76
CA VAL A 123 6.42 9.49 -4.34
C VAL A 123 6.06 10.51 -3.25
N TYR A 124 5.03 10.24 -2.44
CA TYR A 124 4.60 11.19 -1.41
C TYR A 124 5.64 11.34 -0.29
N LEU A 125 6.31 10.26 0.12
CA LEU A 125 7.40 10.36 1.08
C LEU A 125 8.58 11.20 0.54
N ARG A 126 8.86 11.10 -0.77
CA ARG A 126 9.90 11.94 -1.41
C ARG A 126 9.50 13.40 -1.50
N LEU A 127 8.21 13.71 -1.68
CA LEU A 127 7.69 15.07 -1.59
C LEU A 127 7.84 15.61 -0.15
N ALA A 128 7.51 14.81 0.85
CA ALA A 128 7.68 15.19 2.25
C ALA A 128 9.13 15.58 2.58
N VAL A 129 10.11 14.74 2.21
CA VAL A 129 11.54 15.06 2.44
C VAL A 129 12.10 16.15 1.54
N ALA A 130 11.40 16.53 0.47
CA ALA A 130 11.78 17.68 -0.35
C ALA A 130 11.42 19.00 0.33
N GLU A 131 10.30 19.02 1.07
CA GLU A 131 9.83 20.18 1.84
C GLU A 131 10.45 20.25 3.25
N ASP A 132 10.63 19.10 3.90
CA ASP A 132 11.38 18.96 5.15
C ASP A 132 12.41 17.81 5.04
N PRO A 133 13.67 18.11 4.70
CA PRO A 133 14.73 17.11 4.58
C PRO A 133 14.97 16.26 5.83
N GLY A 134 14.61 16.78 7.02
CA GLY A 134 14.75 16.09 8.29
C GLY A 134 13.54 15.24 8.69
N HIS A 135 12.43 15.29 7.95
CA HIS A 135 11.15 14.72 8.38
C HIS A 135 11.33 13.25 8.86
N PRO A 136 11.13 12.95 10.15
CA PRO A 136 11.59 11.68 10.74
C PRO A 136 10.83 10.49 10.16
N LEU A 137 9.49 10.58 10.09
CA LEU A 137 8.65 9.52 9.53
C LEU A 137 9.00 9.24 8.05
N ALA A 138 9.06 10.28 7.22
CA ALA A 138 9.32 10.11 5.79
C ALA A 138 10.71 9.52 5.51
N ASN A 139 11.74 9.97 6.22
CA ASN A 139 13.08 9.39 6.12
C ASN A 139 13.09 7.93 6.59
N SER A 140 12.42 7.58 7.69
CA SER A 140 12.35 6.19 8.16
C SER A 140 11.65 5.26 7.16
N LEU A 141 10.50 5.68 6.63
CA LEU A 141 9.75 4.87 5.67
C LEU A 141 10.46 4.72 4.33
N LEU A 142 11.15 5.76 3.85
CA LEU A 142 12.00 5.66 2.65
C LEU A 142 13.20 4.74 2.88
N ALA A 143 13.82 4.79 4.06
CA ALA A 143 14.89 3.86 4.41
C ALA A 143 14.39 2.41 4.34
N ASP A 144 13.27 2.11 5.00
CA ASP A 144 12.67 0.76 4.99
C ASP A 144 12.31 0.31 3.56
N TYR A 145 11.77 1.21 2.73
CA TYR A 145 11.44 0.93 1.33
C TYR A 145 12.68 0.57 0.51
N TYR A 146 13.73 1.39 0.57
CA TYR A 146 14.95 1.15 -0.21
C TYR A 146 15.79 -0.01 0.32
N GLU A 147 15.72 -0.35 1.62
CA GLU A 147 16.37 -1.55 2.16
C GLU A 147 15.75 -2.83 1.59
N ARG A 148 14.41 -2.86 1.46
CA ARG A 148 13.73 -3.98 0.81
C ARG A 148 14.14 -4.11 -0.65
N LEU A 149 14.27 -2.99 -1.38
CA LEU A 149 14.77 -3.02 -2.76
C LEU A 149 16.25 -3.45 -2.81
N ALA A 150 17.06 -3.03 -1.84
CA ALA A 150 18.48 -3.38 -1.75
C ALA A 150 18.70 -4.89 -1.60
N ALA A 151 17.76 -5.63 -1.00
CA ALA A 151 17.81 -7.08 -0.91
C ALA A 151 17.83 -7.78 -2.28
N THR A 152 17.30 -7.13 -3.32
CA THR A 152 17.28 -7.65 -4.70
C THR A 152 18.25 -6.92 -5.63
N ASN A 153 18.50 -5.63 -5.37
CA ASN A 153 19.41 -4.80 -6.15
C ASN A 153 20.27 -3.93 -5.23
N PRO A 154 21.55 -4.28 -5.03
CA PRO A 154 22.46 -3.54 -4.15
C PRO A 154 22.63 -2.05 -4.47
N ALA A 155 22.24 -1.59 -5.66
CA ALA A 155 22.27 -0.16 -6.02
C ALA A 155 21.47 0.74 -5.05
N TYR A 156 20.44 0.18 -4.38
CA TYR A 156 19.63 0.93 -3.41
C TYR A 156 20.24 1.03 -2.01
N GLN A 157 21.31 0.28 -1.73
CA GLN A 157 21.88 0.19 -0.39
C GLN A 157 22.38 1.55 0.14
N GLN A 158 23.03 2.33 -0.72
CA GLN A 158 23.51 3.66 -0.32
C GLN A 158 22.35 4.64 -0.09
N ILE A 159 21.29 4.53 -0.90
CA ILE A 159 20.09 5.38 -0.79
C ILE A 159 19.38 5.09 0.54
N ALA A 160 19.15 3.82 0.85
CA ALA A 160 18.59 3.36 2.11
C ALA A 160 19.36 3.91 3.33
N LYS A 161 20.69 3.76 3.31
CA LYS A 161 21.56 4.24 4.39
C LYS A 161 21.43 5.74 4.61
N THR A 162 21.42 6.54 3.55
CA THR A 162 21.27 8.00 3.66
C THR A 162 19.95 8.41 4.30
N PHE A 163 18.83 7.78 3.91
CA PHE A 163 17.54 8.06 4.55
C PHE A 163 17.52 7.59 6.02
N ARG A 164 18.16 6.46 6.33
CA ARG A 164 18.28 5.95 7.69
C ARG A 164 19.05 6.91 8.60
N GLU A 165 20.16 7.47 8.11
CA GLU A 165 20.98 8.45 8.84
C GLU A 165 20.17 9.72 9.15
N ARG A 166 19.48 10.28 8.15
CA ARG A 166 18.62 11.46 8.32
C ARG A 166 17.50 11.24 9.34
N ALA A 167 16.88 10.06 9.35
CA ALA A 167 15.85 9.72 10.33
C ALA A 167 16.40 9.72 11.78
N GLN A 168 17.67 9.35 11.96
CA GLN A 168 18.34 9.27 13.27
C GLN A 168 18.91 10.62 13.72
N GLU A 169 19.38 11.46 12.80
CA GLU A 169 19.92 12.78 13.10
C GLU A 169 18.91 13.67 13.81
N ASN A 170 17.63 13.61 13.43
CA ASN A 170 16.55 14.36 14.08
C ASN A 170 16.12 13.80 15.46
N HIS A 171 16.63 12.64 15.88
CA HIS A 171 16.37 12.05 17.21
C HIS A 171 17.47 12.33 18.23
N ARG A 172 18.60 12.94 17.82
CA ARG A 172 19.61 13.38 18.79
C ARG A 172 19.17 14.70 19.40
N PRO A 173 18.92 14.79 20.73
CA PRO A 173 18.78 16.09 21.35
C PRO A 173 20.08 16.86 21.08
N THR A 174 19.95 18.07 20.55
CA THR A 174 21.05 19.05 20.51
C THR A 174 21.50 19.28 21.94
N ASN A 175 22.54 18.58 22.36
CA ASN A 175 23.27 18.89 23.57
C ASN A 175 24.11 20.13 23.27
N GLU A 176 23.56 21.30 23.58
CA GLU A 176 24.31 22.52 23.89
C GLU A 176 24.12 22.89 25.37
#